data_AF-A0A3M1F433-F1
#
_entry.id   AF-A0A3M1F433-F1
#
_cell.length_a   1.000
_cell.length_b   1.000
_cell.length_c   1.000
_cell.angle_alpha   90.00
_cell.angle_beta   90.00
_cell.angle_gamma   90.00
#
_symmetry.space_group_name_H-M   'P 1'
#
loop_
_entity.id
_entity.type
_entity.pdbx_description
1 polymer ?
#
loop_
_entity_poly.entity_id
_entity_poly.type
_entity_poly.pdbx_seq_one_letter_code
_entity_poly.pdbx_strand_id
1 'polypeptide(L)'
;EILIDEPIVVQTTFKGYPVQYADAPDRYFKQLKQLSRLNLKITRVDTDNIKQAYKVVDEAKKIGAHVIGVRVAYEEDYQAVRDWLKEDPHNRAILFHSSGYSPGYRLFEEFPSQTSFGDPHPVFV
;
A
#
# COMPACT_ATOMS: atom_id res chain seq x y z
N GLU A 1 -4.89 -12.60 1.21
CA GLU A 1 -5.86 -12.54 2.32
C GLU A 1 -5.51 -11.36 3.21
N ILE A 2 -6.49 -10.70 3.81
CA ILE A 2 -6.26 -9.68 4.85
C ILE A 2 -7.06 -10.10 6.09
N LEU A 3 -6.39 -10.23 7.22
CA LEU A 3 -7.04 -10.54 8.50
C LEU A 3 -7.71 -9.27 9.05
N ILE A 4 -8.91 -9.39 9.60
CA ILE A 4 -9.72 -8.23 10.04
C ILE A 4 -9.00 -7.40 11.13
N ASP A 5 -8.19 -8.05 11.95
CA ASP A 5 -7.51 -7.47 13.10
C ASP A 5 -6.04 -7.10 12.85
N GLU A 6 -5.50 -7.34 11.65
CA GLU A 6 -4.14 -6.96 11.33
C GLU A 6 -4.01 -5.45 11.05
N PRO A 7 -2.95 -4.78 11.53
CA PRO A 7 -2.70 -3.39 11.18
C PRO A 7 -2.41 -3.22 9.70
N ILE A 8 -3.03 -2.22 9.07
CA ILE A 8 -2.84 -1.87 7.66
C ILE A 8 -2.34 -0.43 7.58
N VAL A 9 -1.20 -0.20 6.93
CA VAL A 9 -0.68 1.16 6.70
C VAL A 9 -0.98 1.60 5.28
N VAL A 10 -1.66 2.73 5.12
CA VAL A 10 -2.10 3.21 3.80
C VAL A 10 -1.51 4.58 3.49
N GLN A 11 -1.04 4.72 2.25
CA GLN A 11 -0.62 6.01 1.72
C GLN A 11 -1.83 6.93 1.53
N THR A 12 -1.65 8.20 1.88
CA THR A 12 -2.56 9.30 1.55
C THR A 12 -1.76 10.50 1.08
N THR A 13 -2.44 11.48 0.50
CA THR A 13 -1.89 12.82 0.35
C THR A 13 -2.98 13.88 0.44
N PHE A 14 -2.62 15.10 0.80
CA PHE A 14 -3.47 16.29 0.67
C PHE A 14 -2.95 17.26 -0.41
N LYS A 15 -1.92 16.84 -1.16
CA LYS A 15 -1.32 17.65 -2.22
C LYS A 15 -1.99 17.38 -3.57
N GLY A 16 -1.99 18.41 -4.41
CA GLY A 16 -2.45 18.30 -5.80
C GLY A 16 -1.42 17.63 -6.70
N TYR A 17 -1.48 17.96 -7.99
CA TYR A 17 -0.64 17.35 -9.01
C TYR A 17 0.85 17.62 -8.73
N PRO A 18 1.74 16.62 -8.90
CA PRO A 18 1.48 15.25 -9.37
C PRO A 18 1.21 14.21 -8.25
N VAL A 19 1.17 14.64 -6.98
CA VAL A 19 1.18 13.74 -5.81
C VAL A 19 -0.20 13.12 -5.55
N GLN A 20 -1.28 13.79 -5.94
CA GLN A 20 -2.69 13.42 -5.70
C GLN A 20 -3.02 11.93 -5.79
N TYR A 21 -2.41 11.18 -6.72
CA TYR A 21 -2.68 9.76 -6.93
C TYR A 21 -2.21 8.87 -5.77
N ALA A 22 -1.39 9.39 -4.86
CA ALA A 22 -1.01 8.72 -3.62
C ALA A 22 -2.17 8.58 -2.61
N ASP A 23 -3.31 9.26 -2.83
CA ASP A 23 -4.50 9.18 -1.98
C ASP A 23 -5.37 7.94 -2.23
N ALA A 24 -5.14 7.21 -3.33
CA ALA A 24 -6.01 6.12 -3.74
C ALA A 24 -6.08 4.95 -2.74
N PRO A 25 -4.98 4.50 -2.10
CA PRO A 25 -5.05 3.48 -1.06
C PRO A 25 -5.99 3.91 0.07
N ASP A 26 -5.82 5.13 0.58
CA ASP A 26 -6.67 5.64 1.64
C ASP A 26 -8.16 5.71 1.24
N ARG A 27 -8.47 6.24 0.06
CA ARG A 27 -9.85 6.29 -0.43
C ARG A 27 -10.47 4.90 -0.51
N TYR A 28 -9.73 3.93 -1.04
CA TYR A 28 -10.17 2.54 -1.13
C TYR A 28 -10.46 1.96 0.26
N PHE A 29 -9.51 2.02 1.19
CA PHE A 29 -9.67 1.41 2.51
C PHE A 29 -10.72 2.11 3.37
N LYS A 30 -10.88 3.43 3.22
CA LYS A 30 -11.99 4.18 3.85
C LYS A 30 -13.34 3.69 3.33
N GLN A 31 -13.50 3.55 2.02
CA GLN A 31 -14.74 3.05 1.43
C GLN A 31 -15.00 1.59 1.81
N LEU A 32 -13.96 0.76 1.82
CA LEU A 32 -14.03 -0.64 2.21
C LEU A 32 -14.55 -0.78 3.64
N LYS A 33 -13.96 -0.05 4.59
CA LYS A 33 -14.39 0.00 5.99
C LYS A 33 -15.86 0.41 6.12
N GLN A 34 -16.30 1.39 5.33
CA GLN A 34 -17.68 1.86 5.35
C GLN A 34 -18.67 0.82 4.81
N LEU A 35 -18.35 0.15 3.70
CA LEU A 35 -19.25 -0.80 3.05
C LEU A 35 -19.32 -2.15 3.76
N SER A 36 -18.17 -2.67 4.21
CA SER A 36 -18.10 -3.99 4.86
C SER A 36 -18.52 -3.98 6.32
N ARG A 37 -18.62 -2.78 6.94
CA ARG A 37 -18.80 -2.58 8.39
C ARG A 37 -17.73 -3.28 9.24
N LEU A 38 -16.59 -3.62 8.64
CA LEU A 38 -15.47 -4.24 9.34
C LEU A 38 -14.68 -3.18 10.11
N ASN A 39 -14.20 -3.55 11.29
CA ASN A 39 -13.35 -2.66 12.07
C ASN A 39 -11.87 -2.79 11.66
N LEU A 40 -11.56 -2.39 10.43
CA LEU A 40 -10.18 -2.41 9.92
C LEU A 40 -9.30 -1.41 10.71
N LYS A 41 -8.12 -1.88 11.14
CA LYS A 41 -7.09 -1.09 11.84
C LYS A 41 -6.18 -0.37 10.85
N ILE A 42 -6.69 0.73 10.29
CA ILE A 42 -6.00 1.49 9.24
C ILE A 42 -5.20 2.65 9.86
N THR A 43 -3.89 2.68 9.61
CA THR A 43 -2.99 3.80 9.88
C THR A 43 -2.72 4.55 8.58
N ARG A 44 -3.01 5.85 8.53
CA ARG A 44 -2.81 6.68 7.33
C ARG A 44 -1.46 7.39 7.41
N VAL A 45 -0.71 7.39 6.31
CA VAL A 45 0.57 8.09 6.19
C VAL A 45 0.51 9.11 5.07
N ASP A 46 0.69 10.38 5.43
CA ASP A 46 0.72 11.48 4.45
C ASP A 46 2.07 11.52 3.72
N THR A 47 2.01 11.42 2.40
CA THR A 47 3.14 11.71 1.51
C THR A 47 2.90 13.06 0.84
N ASP A 48 3.75 14.02 1.15
CA ASP A 48 3.67 15.41 0.69
C ASP A 48 4.48 15.67 -0.58
N ASN A 49 5.19 14.65 -1.08
CA ASN A 49 5.93 14.68 -2.33
C ASN A 49 5.90 13.30 -3.02
N ILE A 50 6.31 13.24 -4.28
CA ILE A 50 6.59 11.98 -4.97
C ILE A 50 7.78 11.25 -4.33
N LYS A 51 7.92 9.94 -4.60
CA LYS A 51 9.07 9.13 -4.15
C LYS A 51 9.15 8.97 -2.62
N GLN A 52 7.99 8.88 -1.96
CA GLN A 52 7.88 8.83 -0.51
C GLN A 52 7.21 7.54 0.02
N ALA A 53 7.14 6.48 -0.77
CA ALA A 53 6.63 5.19 -0.29
C ALA A 53 7.42 4.66 0.94
N TYR A 54 8.68 5.07 1.11
CA TYR A 54 9.46 4.75 2.31
C TYR A 54 8.76 5.18 3.61
N LYS A 55 8.02 6.30 3.63
CA LYS A 55 7.28 6.73 4.83
C LYS A 55 6.22 5.71 5.25
N VAL A 56 5.58 5.06 4.27
CA VAL A 56 4.57 4.01 4.50
C VAL A 56 5.25 2.76 5.07
N VAL A 57 6.39 2.38 4.49
CA VAL A 57 7.22 1.26 4.96
C VAL A 57 7.72 1.50 6.38
N ASP A 58 8.24 2.69 6.68
CA ASP A 58 8.77 3.05 8.00
C ASP A 58 7.68 2.98 9.07
N GLU A 59 6.49 3.50 8.79
CA GLU A 59 5.36 3.39 9.72
C GLU A 59 4.90 1.94 9.88
N ALA A 60 4.91 1.14 8.81
CA ALA A 60 4.59 -0.28 8.89
C ALA A 60 5.56 -1.04 9.80
N LYS A 61 6.87 -0.81 9.63
CA LYS A 61 7.92 -1.37 10.51
C LYS A 61 7.73 -0.94 11.95
N LYS A 62 7.47 0.34 12.19
CA LYS A 62 7.29 0.92 13.53
C LYS A 62 6.13 0.30 14.30
N ILE A 63 5.02 -0.03 13.64
CA ILE A 63 3.83 -0.58 14.30
C ILE A 63 3.69 -2.11 14.16
N GLY A 64 4.66 -2.77 13.51
CA GLY A 64 4.59 -4.21 13.22
C GLY A 64 3.47 -4.58 12.25
N ALA A 65 3.15 -3.71 11.29
CA ALA A 65 2.18 -4.02 10.24
C ALA A 65 2.83 -4.86 9.14
N HIS A 66 2.11 -5.88 8.65
CA HIS A 66 2.52 -6.71 7.53
C HIS A 66 1.74 -6.40 6.24
N VAL A 67 0.87 -5.39 6.23
CA VAL A 67 0.09 -5.00 5.06
C VAL A 67 0.22 -3.51 4.82
N ILE A 68 0.59 -3.14 3.59
CA ILE A 68 0.60 -1.75 3.13
C ILE A 68 -0.30 -1.55 1.90
N GLY A 69 -0.95 -0.39 1.82
CA GLY A 69 -1.58 0.12 0.62
C GLY A 69 -0.79 1.31 0.09
N VAL A 70 -0.22 1.20 -1.11
CA VAL A 70 0.78 2.17 -1.59
C VAL A 70 0.71 2.36 -3.10
N ARG A 71 1.07 3.54 -3.58
CA ARG A 71 1.35 3.81 -5.00
C ARG A 71 2.85 3.71 -5.25
N VAL A 72 3.23 2.91 -6.24
CA VAL A 72 4.62 2.73 -6.66
C VAL A 72 4.74 3.12 -8.12
N ALA A 73 5.33 4.28 -8.37
CA ALA A 73 5.49 4.81 -9.73
C ALA A 73 6.93 5.20 -10.07
N TYR A 74 7.80 5.30 -9.06
CA TYR A 74 9.18 5.72 -9.20
C TYR A 74 10.12 4.64 -8.65
N GLU A 75 11.38 4.64 -9.09
CA GLU A 75 12.35 3.62 -8.69
C GLU A 75 12.65 3.67 -7.19
N GLU A 76 12.62 4.86 -6.59
CA GLU A 76 12.81 5.02 -5.14
C GLU A 76 11.66 4.40 -4.33
N ASP A 77 10.42 4.54 -4.81
CA ASP A 77 9.28 3.87 -4.19
C ASP A 77 9.42 2.35 -4.29
N TYR A 78 9.85 1.88 -5.45
CA TYR A 78 10.11 0.47 -5.72
C TYR A 78 11.18 -0.10 -4.78
N GLN A 79 12.32 0.58 -4.63
CA GLN A 79 13.40 0.11 -3.76
C GLN A 79 12.92 -0.02 -2.31
N ALA A 80 12.25 1.01 -1.80
CA ALA A 80 11.73 1.00 -0.43
C ALA A 80 10.75 -0.16 -0.18
N VAL A 81 9.79 -0.36 -1.09
CA VAL A 81 8.78 -1.43 -0.94
C VAL A 81 9.41 -2.80 -1.16
N ARG A 82 10.26 -2.97 -2.17
CA ARG A 82 10.96 -4.22 -2.46
C ARG A 82 11.79 -4.69 -1.28
N ASP A 83 12.60 -3.81 -0.71
CA ASP A 83 13.50 -4.19 0.36
C ASP A 83 12.69 -4.61 1.60
N TRP A 84 11.57 -3.93 1.90
CA TRP A 84 10.63 -4.35 2.93
C TRP A 84 9.96 -5.71 2.63
N LEU A 85 9.55 -5.97 1.38
CA LEU A 85 8.98 -7.27 1.01
C LEU A 85 9.97 -8.43 1.15
N LYS A 86 11.27 -8.18 0.94
CA LYS A 86 12.33 -9.19 1.12
C LYS A 86 12.61 -9.54 2.57
N GLU A 87 12.33 -8.64 3.49
CA GLU A 87 12.63 -8.83 4.91
C GLU A 87 11.76 -9.93 5.54
N ASP A 88 10.51 -10.07 5.11
CA ASP A 88 9.56 -11.05 5.65
C ASP A 88 8.56 -11.51 4.57
N PRO A 89 8.39 -12.83 4.34
CA PRO A 89 7.41 -13.35 3.38
C PRO A 89 5.94 -13.01 3.73
N HIS A 90 5.63 -12.60 4.97
CA HIS A 90 4.29 -12.15 5.37
C HIS A 90 4.00 -10.69 4.98
N ASN A 91 5.03 -9.90 4.66
CA ASN A 91 4.87 -8.52 4.22
C ASN A 91 4.14 -8.52 2.88
N ARG A 92 3.06 -7.74 2.79
CA ARG A 92 2.20 -7.66 1.62
C ARG A 92 1.95 -6.21 1.22
N ALA A 93 1.99 -5.93 -0.08
CA ALA A 93 1.73 -4.60 -0.63
C ALA A 93 0.60 -4.63 -1.67
N ILE A 94 -0.43 -3.82 -1.44
CA ILE A 94 -1.48 -3.56 -2.43
C ILE A 94 -1.10 -2.30 -3.20
N LEU A 95 -0.92 -2.46 -4.51
CA LEU A 95 -0.34 -1.49 -5.42
C LEU A 95 -1.46 -0.69 -6.12
N PHE A 96 -1.69 0.54 -5.67
CA PHE A 96 -2.73 1.42 -6.22
C PHE A 96 -2.14 2.40 -7.23
N HIS A 97 -2.79 2.55 -8.39
CA HIS A 97 -2.29 3.39 -9.51
C HIS A 97 -0.82 3.10 -9.86
N SER A 98 -0.39 1.84 -9.71
CA SER A 98 0.98 1.40 -9.97
C SER A 98 1.10 0.62 -11.28
N SER A 99 0.01 0.02 -11.77
CA SER A 99 -0.02 -0.77 -13.01
C SER A 99 0.27 0.06 -14.27
N GLY A 100 0.25 1.39 -14.20
CA GLY A 100 0.69 2.23 -15.32
C GLY A 100 2.21 2.38 -15.44
N TYR A 101 2.99 1.85 -14.47
CA TYR A 101 4.39 2.19 -14.29
C TYR A 101 5.26 0.93 -14.16
N SER A 102 6.42 0.93 -14.82
CA SER A 102 7.40 -0.17 -14.74
C SER A 102 7.79 -0.55 -13.30
N PRO A 103 8.05 0.40 -12.38
CA PRO A 103 8.31 0.08 -10.97
C PRO A 103 7.21 -0.73 -10.30
N GLY A 104 5.93 -0.38 -10.53
CA GLY A 104 4.79 -1.11 -9.98
C GLY A 104 4.67 -2.53 -10.53
N TYR A 105 4.84 -2.70 -11.85
CA TYR A 105 4.83 -4.01 -12.48
C TYR A 105 5.97 -4.92 -12.01
N ARG A 106 7.19 -4.37 -11.88
CA ARG A 106 8.35 -5.14 -11.41
C ARG A 106 8.14 -5.70 -10.00
N LEU A 107 7.54 -4.93 -9.08
CA LEU A 107 7.18 -5.48 -7.75
C LEU A 107 6.24 -6.67 -7.87
N PHE A 108 5.26 -6.58 -8.77
CA PHE A 108 4.30 -7.66 -9.00
C PHE A 108 4.97 -8.92 -9.57
N GLU A 109 5.87 -8.76 -10.53
CA GLU A 109 6.63 -9.88 -11.10
C GLU A 109 7.62 -10.51 -10.11
N GLU A 110 8.31 -9.70 -9.30
CA GLU A 110 9.29 -10.19 -8.32
C GLU A 110 8.63 -10.82 -7.09
N PHE A 111 7.45 -10.32 -6.68
CA PHE A 111 6.76 -10.73 -5.45
C PHE A 111 5.28 -11.06 -5.67
N PRO A 112 4.94 -12.01 -6.57
CA PRO A 112 3.56 -12.25 -6.99
C PRO A 112 2.65 -12.78 -5.87
N SER A 113 3.22 -13.41 -4.84
CA SER A 113 2.47 -13.88 -3.66
C SER A 113 2.29 -12.82 -2.57
N GLN A 114 3.11 -11.77 -2.59
CA GLN A 114 3.08 -10.70 -1.58
C GLN A 114 2.47 -9.41 -2.13
N THR A 115 2.24 -9.31 -3.42
CA THR A 115 1.71 -8.10 -4.04
C THR A 115 0.43 -8.37 -4.82
N SER A 116 -0.39 -7.34 -4.90
CA SER A 116 -1.59 -7.34 -5.73
C SER A 116 -1.84 -5.92 -6.22
N PHE A 117 -2.53 -5.76 -7.34
CA PHE A 117 -2.98 -4.44 -7.76
C PHE A 117 -4.27 -4.06 -7.04
N GLY A 118 -4.44 -2.76 -6.81
CA GLY A 118 -5.58 -2.13 -6.15
C GLY A 118 -6.92 -2.21 -6.89
N ASP A 119 -7.13 -3.26 -7.69
CA ASP A 119 -8.42 -3.63 -8.27
C ASP A 119 -9.00 -4.91 -7.61
N PRO A 120 -9.16 -4.97 -6.28
CA PRO A 120 -9.63 -6.18 -5.62
C PRO A 120 -11.15 -6.28 -5.61
N HIS A 121 -11.64 -7.50 -5.82
CA HIS A 121 -12.89 -7.99 -5.27
C HIS A 121 -12.57 -8.66 -3.92
N PRO A 122 -12.56 -7.92 -2.79
CA PRO A 122 -12.06 -8.44 -1.52
C PRO A 122 -12.90 -9.62 -1.04
N VAL A 123 -12.22 -10.72 -0.69
CA VAL A 123 -12.79 -11.86 0.05
C VAL A 123 -12.32 -11.74 1.49
N PHE A 124 -13.26 -11.62 2.41
CA PHE A 124 -13.01 -11.65 3.85
C PHE A 124 -13.28 -13.06 4.36
N VAL A 125 -12.36 -13.58 5.16
CA VAL A 125 -12.46 -14.88 5.85
C VAL A 125 -12.28 -14.71 7.34
#